data_AF-A0A2N8Z8S1-F1
#
_entry.id   AF-A0A2N8Z8S1-F1
#
_cell.length_a   1.000
_cell.length_b   1.000
_cell.length_c   1.000
_cell.angle_alpha   90.00
_cell.angle_beta   90.00
_cell.angle_gamma   90.00
#
_symmetry.space_group_name_H-M   'P 1'
#
loop_
_entity.id
_entity.type
_entity.pdbx_description
1 polymer ?
#
loop_
_entity_poly.entity_id
_entity_poly.type
_entity_poly.pdbx_seq_one_letter_code
_entity_poly.pdbx_strand_id
1 'polypeptide(L)'
;MKRFALAVLLSSVSTLSVAADTTCQQGKYDAYIDASLAWYQDLVTLTTEQNPQLAEVSEWFLEGRTNHFELNREAVHYYLVNDPAKVNTNVSVESWLKLEQADIKQLTTREDTLGQLAKVTFADRQALPHAQNYELRAALADLLSHPNKIDQALGRYNEKVSAIAKTECD
;
A
#
# COMPACT_ATOMS: atom_id res chain seq x y z
N MET A 1 5.79 -29.25 59.05
CA MET A 1 4.65 -28.57 58.40
C MET A 1 5.15 -27.86 57.14
N LYS A 2 4.38 -27.98 56.05
CA LYS A 2 4.76 -27.72 54.66
C LYS A 2 5.18 -26.25 54.43
N ARG A 3 6.33 -26.05 53.79
CA ARG A 3 6.79 -24.76 53.25
C ARG A 3 5.93 -24.45 52.02
N PHE A 4 5.07 -23.44 52.11
CA PHE A 4 4.40 -22.88 50.93
C PHE A 4 5.37 -21.90 50.26
N ALA A 5 6.06 -22.36 49.22
CA ALA A 5 6.70 -21.47 48.27
C ALA A 5 5.63 -21.05 47.25
N LEU A 6 5.17 -19.81 47.33
CA LEU A 6 4.29 -19.22 46.34
C LEU A 6 5.15 -18.71 45.17
N ALA A 7 5.40 -19.58 44.19
CA ALA A 7 6.00 -19.18 42.93
C ALA A 7 4.90 -18.58 42.04
N VAL A 8 4.67 -17.27 42.13
CA VAL A 8 3.94 -16.52 41.10
C VAL A 8 4.95 -16.23 39.99
N LEU A 9 5.09 -17.17 39.06
CA LEU A 9 5.88 -16.98 37.85
C LEU A 9 5.05 -16.17 36.84
N LEU A 10 5.66 -15.08 36.37
CA LEU A 10 5.21 -14.17 35.33
C LEU A 10 4.67 -14.91 34.09
N SER A 11 3.38 -14.78 33.81
CA SER A 11 2.75 -15.22 32.55
C SER A 11 2.34 -14.04 31.65
N SER A 12 2.87 -12.84 31.89
CA SER A 12 2.49 -11.60 31.19
C SER A 12 3.36 -11.22 29.98
N VAL A 13 4.20 -12.12 29.46
CA VAL A 13 5.16 -11.79 28.38
C VAL A 13 4.56 -11.97 26.97
N SER A 14 3.50 -12.75 26.80
CA SER A 14 3.02 -13.17 25.47
C SER A 14 2.24 -12.11 24.68
N THR A 15 1.67 -11.09 25.32
CA THR A 15 0.88 -10.06 24.61
C THR A 15 1.74 -8.95 24.02
N LEU A 16 2.95 -8.74 24.55
CA LEU A 16 3.87 -7.71 24.08
C LEU A 16 4.53 -8.09 22.75
N SER A 17 4.76 -9.38 22.50
CA SER A 17 5.35 -9.86 21.24
C SER A 17 4.39 -9.69 20.06
N VAL A 18 3.11 -10.05 20.22
CA VAL A 18 2.10 -9.94 19.14
C VAL A 18 1.86 -8.49 18.71
N ALA A 19 1.82 -7.56 19.67
CA ALA A 19 1.66 -6.14 19.35
C ALA A 19 2.87 -5.57 18.60
N ALA A 20 4.09 -5.97 19.00
CA ALA A 20 5.33 -5.56 18.32
C ALA A 20 5.40 -6.11 16.90
N ASP A 21 5.00 -7.36 16.68
CA ASP A 21 4.90 -7.99 15.36
C ASP A 21 3.94 -7.24 14.44
N THR A 22 2.74 -6.95 14.94
CA THR A 22 1.72 -6.19 14.20
C THR A 22 2.25 -4.81 13.79
N THR A 23 2.93 -4.10 14.70
CA THR A 23 3.56 -2.80 14.38
C THR A 23 4.68 -2.94 13.34
N CYS A 24 5.51 -3.98 13.40
CA CYS A 24 6.52 -4.27 12.38
C CYS A 24 5.87 -4.52 11.02
N GLN A 25 4.81 -5.33 10.96
CA GLN A 25 4.09 -5.67 9.73
C GLN A 25 3.43 -4.43 9.12
N GLN A 26 2.79 -3.59 9.94
CA GLN A 26 2.25 -2.30 9.51
C GLN A 26 3.34 -1.42 8.88
N GLY A 27 4.48 -1.24 9.57
CA GLY A 27 5.60 -0.46 9.07
C GLY A 27 6.23 -1.04 7.78
N LYS A 28 6.30 -2.37 7.67
CA LYS A 28 6.76 -3.06 6.46
C LYS A 28 5.84 -2.77 5.27
N TYR A 29 4.52 -2.81 5.50
CA TYR A 29 3.54 -2.49 4.47
C TYR A 29 3.57 -1.00 4.10
N ASP A 30 3.67 -0.10 5.09
CA ASP A 30 3.81 1.34 4.88
C ASP A 30 4.98 1.68 3.97
N ALA A 31 6.16 1.09 4.25
CA ALA A 31 7.35 1.29 3.44
C ALA A 31 7.15 0.81 1.99
N TYR A 32 6.41 -0.28 1.78
CA TYR A 32 6.05 -0.76 0.46
C TYR A 32 5.12 0.21 -0.28
N ILE A 33 4.11 0.75 0.42
CA ILE A 33 3.21 1.77 -0.12
C ILE A 33 4.00 3.03 -0.52
N ASP A 34 4.88 3.52 0.35
CA ASP A 34 5.71 4.71 0.09
C ASP A 34 6.65 4.50 -1.11
N ALA A 35 7.27 3.32 -1.22
CA ALA A 35 8.09 2.97 -2.37
C ALA A 35 7.26 2.95 -3.67
N SER A 36 6.04 2.40 -3.60
CA SER A 36 5.13 2.32 -4.75
C SER A 36 4.65 3.70 -5.20
N LEU A 37 4.26 4.58 -4.27
CA LEU A 37 3.84 5.94 -4.59
C LEU A 37 4.98 6.76 -5.20
N ALA A 38 6.19 6.66 -4.64
CA ALA A 38 7.37 7.29 -5.22
C ALA A 38 7.64 6.82 -6.66
N TRP A 39 7.46 5.52 -6.93
CA TRP A 39 7.59 4.97 -8.28
C TRP A 39 6.56 5.56 -9.26
N TYR A 40 5.29 5.65 -8.89
CA TYR A 40 4.27 6.27 -9.75
C TYR A 40 4.51 7.77 -9.95
N GLN A 41 4.98 8.48 -8.92
CA GLN A 41 5.38 9.88 -9.03
C GLN A 41 6.53 10.04 -10.04
N ASP A 42 7.57 9.21 -9.95
CA ASP A 42 8.70 9.22 -10.89
C ASP A 42 8.22 8.98 -12.34
N LEU A 43 7.33 8.01 -12.55
CA LEU A 43 6.77 7.73 -13.88
C LEU A 43 5.98 8.93 -14.43
N VAL A 44 5.15 9.57 -13.61
CA VAL A 44 4.38 10.76 -14.00
C VAL A 44 5.29 11.93 -14.31
N THR A 45 6.32 12.17 -13.50
CA THR A 45 7.31 13.23 -13.76
C THR A 45 8.03 13.01 -15.08
N LEU A 46 8.59 11.82 -15.31
CA LEU A 46 9.29 11.50 -16.56
C LEU A 46 8.37 11.57 -17.79
N THR A 47 7.10 11.21 -17.63
CA THR A 47 6.10 11.27 -18.71
C THR A 47 5.76 12.71 -19.06
N THR A 48 5.55 13.57 -18.06
CA THR A 48 5.15 14.98 -18.24
C THR A 48 6.32 15.85 -18.69
N GLU A 49 7.56 15.53 -18.33
CA GLU A 49 8.76 16.15 -18.92
C GLU A 49 8.82 15.96 -20.44
N GLN A 50 8.44 14.79 -20.93
CA GLN A 50 8.40 14.47 -22.37
C GLN A 50 7.10 14.93 -23.05
N ASN A 51 6.02 15.11 -22.28
CA ASN A 51 4.68 15.42 -22.76
C ASN A 51 4.01 16.46 -21.85
N PRO A 52 4.42 17.75 -21.88
CA PRO A 52 3.91 18.76 -20.96
C PRO A 52 2.39 18.95 -21.03
N GLN A 53 1.79 18.70 -22.20
CA GLN A 53 0.34 18.73 -22.42
C GLN A 53 -0.44 17.65 -21.67
N LEU A 54 0.24 16.67 -21.06
CA LEU A 54 -0.35 15.60 -20.26
C LEU A 54 -0.26 15.88 -18.74
N ALA A 55 0.19 17.06 -18.30
CA ALA A 55 0.38 17.37 -16.89
C ALA A 55 -0.89 17.15 -16.05
N GLU A 56 -2.02 17.73 -16.47
CA GLU A 56 -3.30 17.63 -15.77
C GLU A 56 -3.78 16.17 -15.63
N VAL A 57 -3.79 15.42 -16.74
CA VAL A 57 -4.21 14.02 -16.71
C VAL A 57 -3.27 13.14 -15.89
N SER A 58 -1.98 13.50 -15.84
CA SER A 58 -1.00 12.75 -15.04
C SER A 58 -1.17 12.98 -13.55
N GLU A 59 -1.53 14.21 -13.15
CA GLU A 59 -1.90 14.54 -11.76
C GLU A 59 -3.18 13.79 -11.35
N TRP A 60 -4.22 13.82 -12.19
CA TRP A 60 -5.45 13.04 -11.99
C TRP A 60 -5.17 11.54 -11.82
N PHE A 61 -4.28 10.97 -12.66
CA PHE A 61 -3.88 9.57 -12.54
C PHE A 61 -3.14 9.29 -11.22
N LEU A 62 -2.23 10.17 -10.83
CA LEU A 62 -1.46 10.02 -9.60
C LEU A 62 -2.35 10.14 -8.35
N GLU A 63 -3.34 11.02 -8.36
CA GLU A 63 -4.33 11.15 -7.29
C GLU A 63 -5.11 9.83 -7.12
N GLY A 64 -5.64 9.28 -8.21
CA GLY A 64 -6.34 7.99 -8.16
C GLY A 64 -5.44 6.82 -7.68
N ARG A 65 -4.15 6.84 -8.02
CA ARG A 65 -3.18 5.87 -7.48
C ARG A 65 -2.95 6.08 -5.99
N THR A 66 -2.81 7.32 -5.55
CA THR A 66 -2.64 7.69 -4.14
C THR A 66 -3.83 7.21 -3.32
N ASN A 67 -5.05 7.51 -3.74
CA ASN A 67 -6.27 7.07 -3.06
C ASN A 67 -6.32 5.54 -2.91
N HIS A 68 -5.99 4.80 -3.98
CA HIS A 68 -5.93 3.34 -3.94
C HIS A 68 -4.92 2.80 -2.93
N PHE A 69 -3.72 3.37 -2.91
CA PHE A 69 -2.64 2.93 -2.04
C PHE A 69 -2.90 3.29 -0.57
N GLU A 70 -3.43 4.47 -0.30
CA GLU A 70 -3.81 4.87 1.06
C GLU A 70 -4.99 4.06 1.60
N LEU A 71 -5.97 3.70 0.76
CA LEU A 71 -6.99 2.71 1.13
C LEU A 71 -6.35 1.37 1.54
N ASN A 72 -5.41 0.86 0.74
CA ASN A 72 -4.75 -0.41 1.05
C ASN A 72 -3.93 -0.32 2.35
N ARG A 73 -3.23 0.80 2.57
CA ARG A 73 -2.47 1.08 3.79
C ARG A 73 -3.36 0.95 5.02
N GLU A 74 -4.44 1.73 5.05
CA GLU A 74 -5.40 1.75 6.16
C GLU A 74 -6.09 0.38 6.32
N ALA A 75 -6.38 -0.31 5.21
CA ALA A 75 -6.98 -1.64 5.24
C ALA A 75 -6.05 -2.67 5.87
N VAL A 76 -4.75 -2.70 5.51
CA VAL A 76 -3.78 -3.60 6.16
C VAL A 76 -3.65 -3.28 7.64
N HIS A 77 -3.52 -2.00 8.00
CA HIS A 77 -3.45 -1.58 9.40
C HIS A 77 -4.65 -2.09 10.20
N TYR A 78 -5.86 -1.91 9.66
CA TYR A 78 -7.08 -2.38 10.27
C TYR A 78 -7.14 -3.91 10.37
N TYR A 79 -6.86 -4.63 9.29
CA TYR A 79 -7.04 -6.08 9.23
C TYR A 79 -6.00 -6.83 10.05
N LEU A 80 -4.75 -6.38 10.10
CA LEU A 80 -3.74 -7.00 10.98
C LEU A 80 -4.18 -7.03 12.45
N VAL A 81 -5.00 -6.07 12.88
CA VAL A 81 -5.52 -5.99 14.26
C VAL A 81 -6.88 -6.69 14.40
N ASN A 82 -7.79 -6.50 13.45
CA ASN A 82 -9.21 -6.83 13.61
C ASN A 82 -9.66 -8.09 12.89
N ASP A 83 -9.00 -8.47 11.79
CA ASP A 83 -9.29 -9.69 11.02
C ASP A 83 -8.02 -10.15 10.26
N PRO A 84 -7.02 -10.73 10.96
CA PRO A 84 -5.72 -11.02 10.37
C PRO A 84 -5.78 -12.00 9.19
N ALA A 85 -6.84 -12.81 9.08
CA ALA A 85 -7.05 -13.73 7.97
C ALA A 85 -7.22 -13.00 6.62
N LYS A 86 -7.50 -11.70 6.63
CA LYS A 86 -7.58 -10.84 5.43
C LYS A 86 -6.22 -10.36 4.93
N VAL A 87 -5.13 -10.57 5.68
CA VAL A 87 -3.76 -10.17 5.33
C VAL A 87 -2.86 -11.40 5.34
N ASN A 88 -2.35 -11.79 4.17
CA ASN A 88 -1.46 -12.94 4.06
C ASN A 88 0.01 -12.52 4.18
N THR A 89 0.55 -12.51 5.39
CA THR A 89 1.95 -12.11 5.65
C THR A 89 2.98 -13.14 5.22
N ASN A 90 2.57 -14.34 4.79
CA ASN A 90 3.45 -15.42 4.33
C ASN A 90 3.86 -15.31 2.86
N VAL A 91 3.36 -14.31 2.13
CA VAL A 91 3.75 -14.01 0.75
C VAL A 91 4.51 -12.69 0.68
N SER A 92 4.96 -12.32 -0.52
CA SER A 92 5.61 -11.04 -0.73
C SER A 92 4.68 -9.88 -0.36
N VAL A 93 5.25 -8.78 0.16
CA VAL A 93 4.51 -7.67 0.78
C VAL A 93 3.48 -7.04 -0.17
N GLU A 94 3.79 -6.99 -1.46
CA GLU A 94 2.91 -6.50 -2.50
C GLU A 94 1.63 -7.35 -2.69
N SER A 95 1.65 -8.59 -2.20
CA SER A 95 0.56 -9.56 -2.31
C SER A 95 -0.17 -9.82 -0.99
N TRP A 96 0.17 -9.09 0.09
CA TRP A 96 -0.43 -9.28 1.41
C TRP A 96 -1.94 -9.05 1.45
N LEU A 97 -2.41 -8.02 0.74
CA LEU A 97 -3.81 -7.61 0.72
C LEU A 97 -4.38 -7.80 -0.68
N LYS A 98 -5.57 -8.40 -0.74
CA LYS A 98 -6.38 -8.44 -1.95
C LYS A 98 -7.78 -7.92 -1.64
N LEU A 99 -8.08 -6.72 -2.14
CA LEU A 99 -9.41 -6.12 -2.08
C LEU A 99 -10.06 -6.16 -3.47
N GLU A 100 -11.16 -6.89 -3.58
CA GLU A 100 -11.99 -6.87 -4.78
C GLU A 100 -12.96 -5.67 -4.73
N GLN A 101 -13.59 -5.36 -5.87
CA GLN A 101 -14.52 -4.22 -5.93
C GLN A 101 -15.70 -4.38 -4.96
N ALA A 102 -16.15 -5.62 -4.72
CA ALA A 102 -17.18 -5.91 -3.73
C ALA A 102 -16.73 -5.59 -2.30
N ASP A 103 -15.48 -5.92 -1.93
CA ASP A 103 -14.92 -5.59 -0.62
C ASP A 103 -14.86 -4.07 -0.43
N ILE A 104 -14.36 -3.33 -1.43
CA ILE A 104 -14.25 -1.87 -1.36
C ILE A 104 -15.63 -1.23 -1.23
N LYS A 105 -16.62 -1.72 -1.99
CA LYS A 105 -18.02 -1.29 -1.87
C LYS A 105 -18.57 -1.54 -0.47
N GLN A 106 -18.23 -2.66 0.16
CA GLN A 106 -18.64 -2.93 1.53
C GLN A 106 -17.95 -1.97 2.52
N LEU A 107 -16.66 -1.69 2.34
CA LEU A 107 -15.93 -0.75 3.19
C LEU A 107 -16.52 0.66 3.16
N THR A 108 -17.19 1.08 2.07
CA THR A 108 -17.84 2.40 2.00
C THR A 108 -19.00 2.56 2.99
N THR A 109 -19.49 1.50 3.64
CA THR A 109 -20.54 1.63 4.67
C THR A 109 -19.98 2.00 6.05
N ARG A 110 -18.65 2.09 6.18
CA ARG A 110 -17.99 2.51 7.42
C ARG A 110 -17.94 4.04 7.49
N GLU A 111 -17.85 4.56 8.71
CA GLU A 111 -17.78 6.00 8.99
C GLU A 111 -16.41 6.46 9.50
N ASP A 112 -15.48 5.55 9.71
CA ASP A 112 -14.08 5.85 10.06
C ASP A 112 -13.19 6.13 8.84
N THR A 113 -11.91 6.40 9.08
CA THR A 113 -10.90 6.71 8.05
C THR A 113 -10.90 5.68 6.91
N LEU A 114 -10.93 4.38 7.23
CA LEU A 114 -11.01 3.31 6.23
C LEU A 114 -12.26 3.45 5.35
N GLY A 115 -13.41 3.77 5.96
CA GLY A 115 -14.65 4.04 5.24
C GLY A 115 -14.57 5.23 4.30
N GLN A 116 -13.95 6.33 4.74
CA GLN A 116 -13.78 7.53 3.91
C GLN A 116 -12.85 7.27 2.72
N LEU A 117 -11.71 6.61 2.94
CA LEU A 117 -10.79 6.22 1.86
C LEU A 117 -11.46 5.25 0.86
N ALA A 118 -12.28 4.33 1.35
CA ALA A 118 -13.04 3.42 0.51
C ALA A 118 -14.09 4.17 -0.33
N LYS A 119 -14.79 5.16 0.24
CA LYS A 119 -15.76 6.02 -0.48
C LYS A 119 -15.06 6.75 -1.63
N VAL A 120 -13.90 7.37 -1.37
CA VAL A 120 -13.11 8.07 -2.39
C VAL A 120 -12.65 7.09 -3.48
N THR A 121 -11.97 6.02 -3.11
CA THR A 121 -11.44 5.03 -4.08
C THR A 121 -12.56 4.37 -4.90
N PHE A 122 -13.72 4.13 -4.29
CA PHE A 122 -14.88 3.61 -5.01
C PHE A 122 -15.42 4.64 -6.00
N ALA A 123 -15.50 5.91 -5.62
CA ALA A 123 -15.93 6.99 -6.51
C ALA A 123 -14.98 7.16 -7.71
N ASP A 124 -13.65 7.10 -7.49
CA ASP A 124 -12.65 7.17 -8.56
C ASP A 124 -12.87 6.12 -9.64
N ARG A 125 -13.27 4.89 -9.25
CA ARG A 125 -13.56 3.79 -10.19
C ARG A 125 -14.84 3.98 -10.98
N GLN A 126 -15.78 4.78 -10.47
CA GLN A 126 -17.07 5.06 -11.09
C GLN A 126 -17.06 6.37 -11.88
N ALA A 127 -16.03 7.20 -11.70
CA ALA A 127 -15.90 8.48 -12.35
C ALA A 127 -15.74 8.34 -13.87
N LEU A 128 -16.18 9.36 -14.61
CA LEU A 128 -15.85 9.47 -16.02
C LEU A 128 -14.33 9.64 -16.16
N PRO A 129 -13.64 8.82 -16.97
CA PRO A 129 -12.21 8.99 -17.17
C PRO A 129 -11.88 10.37 -17.73
N HIS A 130 -10.73 10.91 -17.32
CA HIS A 130 -10.20 12.15 -17.91
C HIS A 130 -10.10 12.04 -19.44
N ALA A 131 -10.38 13.14 -20.16
CA ALA A 131 -10.47 13.12 -21.63
C ALA A 131 -9.19 12.60 -22.31
N GLN A 132 -8.03 12.90 -21.71
CA GLN A 132 -6.71 12.47 -22.20
C GLN A 132 -6.19 11.15 -21.60
N ASN A 133 -7.05 10.35 -20.94
CA ASN A 133 -6.62 9.13 -20.26
C ASN A 133 -5.98 8.12 -21.22
N TYR A 134 -6.44 8.02 -22.46
CA TYR A 134 -5.84 7.12 -23.45
C TYR A 134 -4.44 7.56 -23.88
N GLU A 135 -4.25 8.86 -24.09
CA GLU A 135 -2.98 9.48 -24.45
C GLU A 135 -1.95 9.30 -23.33
N LEU A 136 -2.36 9.50 -22.07
CA LEU A 136 -1.52 9.22 -20.92
C LEU A 136 -1.09 7.75 -20.87
N ARG A 137 -2.03 6.82 -21.06
CA ARG A 137 -1.73 5.38 -21.05
C ARG A 137 -0.76 4.99 -22.17
N ALA A 138 -0.89 5.59 -23.35
CA ALA A 138 0.03 5.39 -24.44
C ALA A 138 1.43 5.94 -24.12
N ALA A 139 1.51 7.15 -23.55
CA ALA A 139 2.78 7.77 -23.16
C ALA A 139 3.50 6.98 -22.05
N LEU A 140 2.77 6.49 -21.04
CA LEU A 140 3.31 5.61 -20.00
C LEU A 140 3.80 4.28 -20.58
N ALA A 141 3.05 3.68 -21.51
CA ALA A 141 3.46 2.44 -22.16
C ALA A 141 4.73 2.63 -23.00
N ASP A 142 4.84 3.73 -23.74
CA ASP A 142 6.06 4.11 -24.45
C ASP A 142 7.24 4.27 -23.48
N LEU A 143 7.06 5.04 -22.39
CA LEU A 143 8.09 5.23 -21.37
C LEU A 143 8.60 3.89 -20.80
N LEU A 144 7.67 3.00 -20.42
CA LEU A 144 8.00 1.70 -19.84
C LEU A 144 8.66 0.73 -20.84
N SER A 145 8.45 0.92 -22.15
CA SER A 145 9.14 0.14 -23.19
C SER A 145 10.60 0.57 -23.42
N HIS A 146 11.03 1.70 -22.84
CA HIS A 146 12.37 2.25 -22.95
C HIS A 146 13.09 2.21 -21.59
N PRO A 147 13.66 1.06 -21.18
CA PRO A 147 14.19 0.85 -19.83
C PRO A 147 15.29 1.86 -19.45
N ASN A 148 16.08 2.32 -20.42
CA ASN A 148 17.10 3.35 -20.22
C ASN A 148 16.53 4.72 -19.76
N LYS A 149 15.27 5.02 -20.08
CA LYS A 149 14.59 6.25 -19.64
C LYS A 149 14.11 6.17 -18.19
N ILE A 150 13.91 4.96 -17.67
CA ILE A 150 13.38 4.73 -16.31
C ILE A 150 14.41 4.12 -15.36
N ASP A 151 15.61 3.78 -15.82
CA ASP A 151 16.60 2.99 -15.09
C ASP A 151 16.89 3.54 -13.69
N GLN A 152 17.09 4.85 -13.57
CA GLN A 152 17.36 5.47 -12.28
C GLN A 152 16.16 5.36 -11.31
N ALA A 153 14.94 5.61 -11.80
CA ALA A 153 13.72 5.51 -10.99
C ALA A 153 13.43 4.05 -10.60
N LEU A 154 13.59 3.13 -11.56
CA LEU A 154 13.39 1.70 -11.36
C LEU A 154 14.42 1.13 -10.38
N GLY A 155 15.68 1.58 -10.47
CA GLY A 155 16.74 1.24 -9.52
C GLY A 155 16.37 1.62 -8.09
N ARG A 156 15.94 2.88 -7.87
CA ARG A 156 15.48 3.33 -6.54
C ARG A 156 14.31 2.50 -6.01
N TYR A 157 13.33 2.20 -6.84
CA TYR A 157 12.19 1.37 -6.45
C TYR A 157 12.63 -0.05 -6.07
N ASN A 158 13.44 -0.69 -6.92
CA ASN A 158 13.93 -2.05 -6.67
C ASN A 158 14.80 -2.15 -5.42
N GLU A 159 15.67 -1.17 -5.18
CA GLU A 159 16.47 -1.09 -3.95
C GLU A 159 15.59 -1.02 -2.71
N LYS A 160 14.58 -0.15 -2.72
CA LYS A 160 13.61 -0.03 -1.60
C LYS A 160 12.85 -1.33 -1.38
N VAL A 161 12.24 -1.90 -2.43
CA VAL A 161 11.46 -3.14 -2.31
C VAL A 161 12.33 -4.30 -1.87
N SER A 162 13.57 -4.40 -2.35
CA SER A 162 14.53 -5.42 -1.89
C SER A 162 14.89 -5.26 -0.41
N ALA A 163 15.04 -4.03 0.08
CA ALA A 163 15.28 -3.77 1.49
C ALA A 163 14.05 -4.15 2.34
N ILE A 164 12.85 -3.77 1.91
CA ILE A 164 11.58 -4.08 2.60
C ILE A 164 11.35 -5.59 2.66
N ALA A 165 11.65 -6.32 1.58
CA ALA A 165 11.49 -7.77 1.53
C ALA A 165 12.34 -8.50 2.59
N LYS A 166 13.48 -7.92 3.00
CA LYS A 166 14.38 -8.46 4.02
C LYS A 166 13.95 -8.12 5.46
N THR A 167 12.95 -7.26 5.65
CA THR A 167 12.41 -6.97 6.98
C THR A 167 11.65 -8.20 7.49
N GLU A 168 12.11 -8.76 8.61
CA GLU A 168 11.45 -9.87 9.31
C GLU A 168 10.64 -9.30 10.49
N CYS A 169 9.43 -9.83 10.68
CA CYS A 169 8.55 -9.52 11.80
C CYS A 169 8.22 -10.84 12.52
N ASP A 170 8.20 -10.82 13.86
CA ASP A 170 8.31 -12.00 14.75
C ASP A 170 6.99 -12.53 15.32
#